data_AF-A0ABD7X3V9-F1
#
_entry.id   AF-A0ABD7X3V9-F1
#
_cell.length_a   1.000
_cell.length_b   1.000
_cell.length_c   1.000
_cell.angle_alpha   90.00
_cell.angle_beta   90.00
_cell.angle_gamma   90.00
#
_symmetry.space_group_name_H-M   'P 1'
#
loop_
_entity.id
_entity.type
_entity.pdbx_description
1 polymer ?
#
loop_
_entity_poly.entity_id
_entity_poly.type
_entity_poly.pdbx_seq_one_letter_code
_entity_poly.pdbx_strand_id
1 'polypeptide(L)'
;MPGRNLVNWYEATDSDTRLERRRFGKWVRKLRSYYNLSRKELAARMFVSVETVDRIERGCVDPTLNDFRQKVYKAVTKETMRISV
;
A
#
# COMPACT_ATOMS: atom_id res chain seq x y z
N MET A 1 21.87 -24.60 6.76
CA MET A 1 22.15 -23.97 5.45
C MET A 1 20.83 -23.55 4.83
N PRO A 2 20.64 -22.27 4.44
CA PRO A 2 19.34 -21.72 4.10
C PRO A 2 18.98 -21.98 2.63
N GLY A 3 17.95 -22.78 2.39
CA GLY A 3 17.29 -22.84 1.10
C GLY A 3 16.41 -21.60 0.93
N ARG A 4 16.93 -20.56 0.27
CA ARG A 4 16.11 -19.42 -0.19
C ARG A 4 15.12 -19.94 -1.24
N ASN A 5 13.91 -20.25 -0.79
CA ASN A 5 12.80 -20.53 -1.68
C ASN A 5 12.29 -19.19 -2.24
N LEU A 6 12.69 -18.88 -3.47
CA LEU A 6 12.43 -17.62 -4.15
C LEU A 6 11.00 -17.50 -4.74
N VAL A 7 10.03 -18.34 -4.36
CA VAL A 7 8.80 -18.49 -5.14
C VAL A 7 7.49 -18.08 -4.44
N ASN A 8 7.40 -17.99 -3.11
CA ASN A 8 6.10 -17.70 -2.47
C ASN A 8 5.95 -16.28 -1.93
N TRP A 9 5.68 -15.33 -2.84
CA TRP A 9 5.21 -13.99 -2.49
C TRP A 9 3.74 -13.97 -1.99
N TYR A 10 3.13 -15.14 -1.67
CA TYR A 10 1.70 -15.26 -1.33
C TYR A 10 1.32 -16.20 -0.18
N GLU A 11 2.23 -16.95 0.43
CA GLU A 11 1.84 -17.76 1.59
C GLU A 11 1.88 -16.88 2.84
N ALA A 12 0.72 -16.33 3.19
CA ALA A 12 0.47 -15.81 4.54
C ALA A 12 0.52 -17.00 5.50
N THR A 13 1.71 -17.30 6.04
CA THR A 13 1.93 -18.43 6.95
C THR A 13 1.36 -18.20 8.35
N ASP A 14 0.86 -16.99 8.67
CA ASP A 14 0.30 -16.69 9.98
C ASP A 14 -0.99 -15.83 9.90
N SER A 15 -1.98 -16.17 10.71
CA SER A 15 -3.30 -15.51 10.78
C SER A 15 -3.20 -14.01 11.06
N ASP A 16 -2.19 -13.60 11.83
CA ASP A 16 -1.98 -12.21 12.24
C ASP A 16 -1.55 -11.35 11.04
N THR A 17 -0.71 -11.91 10.16
CA THR A 17 -0.28 -11.23 8.92
C THR A 17 -1.44 -10.93 7.98
N ARG A 18 -2.48 -11.79 7.92
CA ARG A 18 -3.71 -11.52 7.15
C ARG A 18 -4.54 -10.39 7.74
N LEU A 19 -4.63 -10.31 9.07
CA LEU A 19 -5.38 -9.25 9.74
C LEU A 19 -4.70 -7.89 9.57
N GLU A 20 -3.38 -7.84 9.72
CA GLU A 20 -2.57 -6.64 9.49
C GLU A 20 -2.71 -6.12 8.06
N ARG A 21 -2.61 -7.01 7.06
CA ARG A 21 -2.81 -6.64 5.64
C ARG A 21 -4.19 -6.04 5.39
N ARG A 22 -5.25 -6.60 6.00
CA ARG A 22 -6.62 -6.03 5.91
C ARG A 22 -6.72 -4.67 6.62
N ARG A 23 -6.11 -4.52 7.79
CA ARG A 23 -6.07 -3.22 8.52
C ARG A 23 -5.35 -2.17 7.69
N PHE A 24 -4.23 -2.53 7.06
CA PHE A 24 -3.49 -1.67 6.16
C PHE A 24 -4.33 -1.25 4.95
N GLY A 25 -4.96 -2.18 4.25
CA GLY A 25 -5.83 -1.87 3.10
C GLY A 25 -6.97 -0.91 3.47
N LYS A 26 -7.61 -1.10 4.63
CA LYS A 26 -8.62 -0.18 5.17
C LYS A 26 -8.03 1.20 5.47
N TRP A 27 -6.83 1.27 6.04
CA TRP A 27 -6.13 2.52 6.32
C TRP A 27 -5.80 3.30 5.05
N VAL A 28 -5.29 2.62 4.01
CA VAL A 28 -5.01 3.22 2.69
C VAL A 28 -6.29 3.80 2.09
N ARG A 29 -7.40 3.06 2.12
CA ARG A 29 -8.69 3.55 1.61
C ARG A 29 -9.18 4.79 2.37
N LYS A 30 -9.06 4.80 3.70
CA LYS A 30 -9.42 5.96 4.53
C LYS A 30 -8.56 7.18 4.20
N LEU A 31 -7.25 7.00 4.11
CA LEU A 31 -6.31 8.04 3.71
C LEU A 31 -6.67 8.62 2.34
N ARG A 32 -6.88 7.74 1.37
CA ARG A 32 -7.27 8.12 0.01
C ARG A 32 -8.54 8.97 0.01
N SER A 33 -9.56 8.58 0.76
CA SER A 33 -10.80 9.35 0.92
C SER A 33 -10.59 10.68 1.66
N TYR A 34 -9.75 10.71 2.70
CA TYR A 34 -9.46 11.94 3.46
C TYR A 34 -8.80 13.01 2.58
N TYR A 35 -7.90 12.60 1.67
CA TYR A 35 -7.23 13.49 0.73
C TYR A 35 -7.97 13.61 -0.63
N ASN A 36 -9.22 13.16 -0.73
CA ASN A 36 -10.04 13.20 -1.96
C ASN A 36 -9.36 12.62 -3.21
N LEU A 37 -8.53 11.58 -3.04
CA LEU A 37 -7.83 10.95 -4.16
C LEU A 37 -8.64 9.80 -4.76
N SER A 38 -8.55 9.63 -6.07
CA SER A 38 -8.95 8.42 -6.76
C SER A 38 -7.87 7.34 -6.66
N ARG A 39 -8.24 6.08 -6.93
CA ARG A 39 -7.26 4.97 -6.99
C ARG A 39 -6.23 5.20 -8.10
N LYS A 40 -6.64 5.82 -9.21
CA LYS A 40 -5.77 6.13 -10.34
C LYS A 40 -4.72 7.18 -9.96
N GLU A 41 -5.12 8.23 -9.24
CA GLU A 41 -4.19 9.26 -8.78
C GLU A 41 -3.20 8.71 -7.75
N LEU A 42 -3.68 7.91 -6.79
CA LEU A 42 -2.77 7.26 -5.84
C LEU A 42 -1.78 6.32 -6.55
N ALA A 43 -2.25 5.54 -7.52
CA ALA A 43 -1.41 4.66 -8.34
C ALA A 43 -0.35 5.45 -9.12
N ALA A 44 -0.76 6.55 -9.77
CA ALA A 44 0.13 7.43 -10.51
C ALA A 44 1.20 8.07 -9.61
N ARG A 45 0.82 8.55 -8.42
CA ARG A 45 1.77 9.14 -7.44
C ARG A 45 2.74 8.12 -6.86
N MET A 46 2.32 6.87 -6.76
CA MET A 46 3.15 5.77 -6.26
C MET A 46 3.95 5.08 -7.37
N PHE A 47 3.77 5.46 -8.64
CA PHE A 47 4.34 4.77 -9.81
C PHE A 47 4.04 3.28 -9.83
N VAL A 48 2.81 2.91 -9.45
CA VAL A 48 2.31 1.53 -9.48
C VAL A 48 1.08 1.42 -10.36
N SER A 49 0.69 0.20 -10.69
CA SER A 49 -0.57 -0.03 -11.40
C SER A 49 -1.79 0.22 -10.49
N VAL A 50 -2.92 0.59 -11.10
CA VAL A 50 -4.20 0.74 -10.40
C VAL A 50 -4.63 -0.58 -9.75
N GLU A 51 -4.32 -1.71 -10.40
CA GLU A 51 -4.58 -3.04 -9.86
C GLU A 51 -3.77 -3.31 -8.58
N THR A 52 -2.51 -2.86 -8.53
CA THR A 52 -1.70 -2.94 -7.32
C THR A 52 -2.39 -2.20 -6.16
N VAL A 53 -2.90 -0.99 -6.38
CA VAL A 53 -3.64 -0.23 -5.37
C VAL A 53 -4.91 -0.94 -4.91
N ASP A 54 -5.68 -1.52 -5.83
CA ASP A 54 -6.88 -2.29 -5.50
C ASP A 54 -6.52 -3.54 -4.66
N ARG A 55 -5.44 -4.25 -5.02
CA ARG A 55 -4.93 -5.39 -4.24
C ARG A 55 -4.47 -5.00 -2.84
N ILE A 56 -3.88 -3.81 -2.68
CA ILE A 56 -3.51 -3.27 -1.37
C ILE A 56 -4.75 -2.98 -0.53
N GLU A 57 -5.75 -2.29 -1.10
CA GLU A 57 -7.00 -1.98 -0.40
C GLU A 57 -7.75 -3.25 0.05
N ARG A 58 -7.59 -4.36 -0.70
CA ARG A 58 -8.15 -5.68 -0.36
C ARG A 58 -7.33 -6.47 0.68
N GLY A 59 -6.12 -6.02 1.03
CA GLY A 59 -5.21 -6.71 1.95
C GLY A 59 -4.48 -7.89 1.31
N CYS A 60 -4.28 -7.88 -0.01
CA CYS A 60 -3.53 -8.88 -0.76
C CYS A 60 -2.03 -8.54 -0.87
N VAL A 61 -1.58 -7.43 -0.28
CA VAL A 61 -0.19 -6.96 -0.32
C VAL A 61 0.30 -6.75 1.11
N ASP A 62 1.52 -7.21 1.38
CA ASP A 62 2.14 -7.07 2.68
C ASP A 62 2.61 -5.62 2.93
N PRO A 63 2.18 -4.95 4.01
CA PRO A 63 2.61 -3.59 4.33
C PRO A 63 4.08 -3.48 4.74
N THR A 64 4.71 -4.59 5.19
CA THR A 64 6.10 -4.61 5.63
C THR A 64 7.10 -4.73 4.48
N LEU A 65 6.63 -5.11 3.29
CA LEU A 65 7.47 -5.18 2.10
C LEU A 65 7.77 -3.77 1.56
N ASN A 66 9.05 -3.46 1.38
CA ASN A 66 9.55 -2.27 0.68
C ASN A 66 9.04 -0.90 1.22
N ASP A 67 8.82 -0.80 2.53
CA ASP A 67 8.36 0.43 3.20
C ASP A 67 7.08 1.02 2.59
N PHE A 68 6.16 0.13 2.19
CA PHE A 68 4.96 0.51 1.45
C PHE A 68 4.12 1.56 2.20
N ARG A 69 4.05 1.44 3.53
CA ARG A 69 3.34 2.39 4.40
C ARG A 69 3.89 3.81 4.29
N GLN A 70 5.21 3.99 4.27
CA GLN A 70 5.83 5.30 4.09
C GLN A 70 5.61 5.84 2.68
N LYS A 71 5.71 4.97 1.65
CA LYS A 71 5.47 5.37 0.25
C LYS A 71 4.05 5.86 0.03
N VAL A 72 3.05 5.14 0.57
CA VAL A 72 1.65 5.59 0.54
C VAL A 72 1.55 6.96 1.20
N TYR A 73 2.02 7.09 2.45
CA TYR A 73 1.93 8.35 3.19
C TYR A 73 2.53 9.53 2.43
N LYS A 74 3.76 9.37 1.91
CA LYS A 74 4.42 10.37 1.08
C LYS A 74 3.63 10.69 -0.19
N ALA A 75 3.05 9.69 -0.86
CA ALA A 75 2.25 9.90 -2.06
C ALA A 75 0.96 10.69 -1.77
N VAL A 76 0.34 10.49 -0.61
CA VAL A 76 -0.87 11.24 -0.24
C VAL A 76 -0.53 12.68 0.17
N THR A 77 0.57 12.89 0.90
CA THR A 77 1.00 14.22 1.39
C THR A 77 1.76 15.06 0.36
N LYS A 78 2.30 14.47 -0.71
CA LYS A 78 3.09 15.22 -1.71
C LYS A 78 2.33 16.37 -2.37
N GLU A 79 0.99 16.28 -2.47
CA GLU A 79 0.18 17.36 -3.06
C GLU A 79 -0.10 18.51 -2.08
N THR A 80 -0.07 18.25 -0.76
CA THR A 80 -0.18 19.31 0.26
C THR A 80 1.09 20.16 0.39
N MET A 81 2.17 19.81 -0.31
CA MET A 81 3.44 20.55 -0.33
C MET A 81 3.57 21.49 -1.55
N ARG A 82 2.45 21.95 -2.11
CA ARG A 82 2.44 23.21 -2.86
C ARG A 82 2.43 24.36 -1.85
N ILE A 83 3.62 24.74 -1.40
CA ILE A 83 3.83 26.04 -0.75
C ILE A 83 3.30 27.08 -1.74
N SER A 84 2.20 27.74 -1.37
CA SER A 84 1.78 28.97 -2.04
C SER A 84 2.93 29.96 -1.95
N VAL A 85 3.38 30.43 -3.12
CA VAL A 85 4.32 31.55 -3.27
C VAL A 85 3.80 32.77 -2.53
#